data_AF-A0A8X6GKN6-F1
#
_entry.id   AF-A0A8X6GKN6-F1
#
_cell.length_a   1.000
_cell.length_b   1.000
_cell.length_c   1.000
_cell.angle_alpha   90.00
_cell.angle_beta   90.00
_cell.angle_gamma   90.00
#
_symmetry.space_group_name_H-M   'P 1'
#
loop_
_entity.id
_entity.type
_entity.pdbx_description
1 polymer ?
#
loop_
_entity_poly.entity_id
_entity_poly.type
_entity_poly.pdbx_seq_one_letter_code
_entity_poly.pdbx_strand_id
1 'polypeptide(L)'
;MDDGTTNLVGMHKKYTCDVRLRVRAEYCNYQSVLQGNVSSIKPDPVERQLECFAQASAILRARDLGYIVCDIKFSEITYLDAFWRDYLNGSLLEALKGVFITESLKQAVGNEAIKLLVNVEESDYEKGRALLLKNLHESE
;
A
#
# COMPACT_ATOMS: atom_id res chain seq x y z
N MET A 1 16.93 49.66 -35.81
CA MET A 1 15.63 49.85 -35.15
C MET A 1 14.81 48.62 -35.44
N ASP A 2 14.13 48.21 -34.38
CA ASP A 2 13.20 47.10 -34.21
C ASP A 2 13.76 45.72 -33.86
N ASP A 3 13.25 45.29 -32.72
CA ASP A 3 13.72 44.31 -31.75
C ASP A 3 12.81 43.09 -31.87
N GLY A 4 13.38 41.94 -32.25
CA GLY A 4 12.65 40.68 -32.38
C GLY A 4 12.52 40.02 -31.01
N THR A 5 11.76 40.65 -30.11
CA THR A 5 11.55 40.25 -28.73
C THR A 5 11.02 38.82 -28.63
N THR A 6 11.72 38.02 -27.82
CA THR A 6 11.36 36.71 -27.27
C THR A 6 9.89 36.57 -26.89
N ASN A 7 9.17 35.66 -27.55
CA ASN A 7 7.89 35.13 -27.07
C ASN A 7 8.08 33.67 -26.59
N LEU A 8 8.67 33.52 -25.39
CA LEU A 8 8.48 32.34 -24.54
C LEU A 8 7.27 32.65 -23.65
N VAL A 9 6.07 32.52 -24.22
CA VAL A 9 4.81 32.59 -23.47
C VAL A 9 4.80 31.43 -22.47
N GLY A 10 4.55 31.76 -21.20
CA GLY A 10 4.83 30.95 -20.03
C GLY A 10 4.29 29.52 -20.09
N MET A 11 5.18 28.55 -19.89
CA MET A 11 4.82 27.21 -19.45
C MET A 11 4.31 27.32 -18.00
N HIS A 12 2.98 27.44 -17.81
CA HIS A 12 2.37 27.32 -16.49
C HIS A 12 2.82 26.00 -15.86
N LYS A 13 3.42 26.06 -14.67
CA LYS A 13 4.02 24.89 -14.03
C LYS A 13 2.92 24.06 -13.38
N LYS A 14 2.33 23.15 -14.14
CA LYS A 14 1.34 22.20 -13.61
C LYS A 14 2.01 21.27 -12.60
N TYR A 15 1.63 21.39 -11.33
CA TYR A 15 2.09 20.50 -10.28
C TYR A 15 1.33 19.17 -10.31
N THR A 16 2.03 18.08 -10.00
CA THR A 16 1.46 16.75 -9.75
C THR A 16 2.00 16.23 -8.43
N CYS A 17 1.25 15.36 -7.76
CA CYS A 17 1.74 14.63 -6.60
C CYS A 17 1.60 13.13 -6.78
N ASP A 18 2.49 12.39 -6.15
CA ASP A 18 2.46 10.93 -6.11
C ASP A 18 2.01 10.48 -4.72
N VAL A 19 1.10 9.52 -4.67
CA VAL A 19 0.60 8.89 -3.43
C VAL A 19 0.86 7.41 -3.49
N ARG A 20 1.48 6.87 -2.44
CA ARG A 20 1.77 5.44 -2.37
C ARG A 20 0.64 4.65 -1.73
N LEU A 21 0.05 3.77 -2.53
CA LEU A 21 -0.90 2.75 -2.10
C LEU A 21 -0.16 1.42 -1.89
N ARG A 22 -0.32 0.80 -0.71
CA ARG A 22 0.15 -0.56 -0.44
C ARG A 22 -1.02 -1.48 -0.20
N VAL A 23 -1.04 -2.62 -0.89
CA VAL A 23 -2.06 -3.66 -0.72
C VAL A 23 -1.37 -4.95 -0.34
N ARG A 24 -1.80 -5.57 0.76
CA ARG A 24 -1.24 -6.83 1.27
C ARG A 24 -2.35 -7.84 1.50
N ALA A 25 -2.10 -9.10 1.13
CA ALA A 25 -2.95 -10.21 1.55
C ALA A 25 -2.33 -10.91 2.78
N GLU A 26 -3.17 -11.25 3.75
CA GLU A 26 -2.75 -11.96 4.96
C GLU A 26 -3.70 -13.13 5.24
N TYR A 27 -3.14 -14.25 5.70
CA TYR A 27 -3.94 -15.35 6.24
C TYR A 27 -4.63 -14.89 7.52
N CYS A 28 -5.88 -15.28 7.74
CA CYS A 28 -6.57 -14.92 8.98
C CYS A 28 -6.08 -15.77 10.18
N ASN A 29 -5.51 -16.95 9.92
CA ASN A 29 -5.19 -17.93 10.97
C ASN A 29 -3.69 -18.16 11.16
N TYR A 30 -3.01 -17.23 11.84
CA TYR A 30 -1.61 -17.40 12.22
C TYR A 30 -1.44 -18.19 13.52
N GLN A 31 -2.36 -18.00 14.47
CA GLN A 31 -2.20 -18.54 15.82
C GLN A 31 -2.24 -20.07 15.86
N SER A 32 -3.21 -20.70 15.19
CA SER A 32 -3.30 -22.17 15.21
C SER A 32 -2.08 -22.82 14.55
N VAL A 33 -1.58 -22.22 13.47
CA VAL A 33 -0.45 -22.74 12.71
C VAL A 33 0.83 -22.63 13.52
N LEU A 34 1.06 -21.51 14.21
CA LEU A 34 2.22 -21.36 15.08
C LEU A 34 2.15 -22.33 16.27
N GLN A 35 1.02 -22.42 16.96
CA GLN A 35 0.87 -23.32 18.13
C GLN A 35 1.04 -24.80 17.78
N GLY A 36 0.61 -25.22 16.58
CA GLY A 36 0.73 -26.61 16.14
C GLY A 36 2.11 -27.01 15.61
N ASN A 37 2.95 -26.04 15.21
CA ASN A 37 4.18 -26.32 14.46
C ASN A 37 5.46 -25.77 15.11
N VAL A 38 5.35 -24.98 16.18
CA VAL A 38 6.50 -24.42 16.89
C VAL A 38 6.70 -25.16 18.21
N SER A 39 7.77 -25.95 18.29
CA SER A 39 8.15 -26.66 19.50
C SER A 39 9.64 -26.98 19.50
N SER A 40 10.23 -27.04 20.69
CA SER A 40 11.64 -27.40 20.85
C SER A 40 11.82 -28.27 22.07
N ILE A 41 12.63 -29.33 21.88
CA ILE A 41 13.01 -30.28 22.93
C ILE A 41 14.37 -29.96 23.53
N LYS A 42 14.98 -28.83 23.15
CA LYS A 42 16.31 -28.47 23.64
C LYS A 42 16.30 -28.19 25.15
N PRO A 43 17.30 -28.73 25.88
CA PRO A 43 17.37 -28.56 27.33
C PRO A 43 17.79 -27.13 27.71
N ASP A 44 18.69 -26.52 26.93
CA ASP A 44 19.13 -25.15 27.16
C ASP A 44 18.00 -24.15 26.83
N PRO A 45 17.63 -23.24 27.76
CA PRO A 45 16.54 -22.31 27.55
C PRO A 45 16.76 -21.33 26.38
N VAL A 46 18.00 -20.90 26.15
CA VAL A 46 18.32 -19.92 25.09
C VAL A 46 18.26 -20.60 23.73
N GLU A 47 18.89 -21.76 23.59
CA GLU A 47 18.81 -22.53 22.36
C GLU A 47 17.38 -22.94 22.02
N ARG A 48 16.57 -23.29 23.03
CA ARG A 48 15.15 -23.60 22.87
C ARG A 48 14.36 -22.41 22.32
N GLN A 49 14.57 -21.22 22.89
CA GLN A 49 13.91 -19.99 22.42
C GLN A 49 14.35 -19.63 21.00
N LEU A 50 15.64 -19.75 20.69
CA LEU A 50 16.17 -19.45 19.37
C LEU A 50 15.60 -20.41 18.31
N GLU A 51 15.50 -21.70 18.64
CA GLU A 51 14.90 -22.70 17.74
C GLU A 51 13.41 -22.42 17.49
N CYS A 52 12.63 -22.17 18.56
CA CYS A 52 11.21 -21.82 18.41
C CYS A 52 11.04 -20.54 17.58
N PHE A 53 11.88 -19.53 17.78
CA PHE A 53 11.86 -18.29 16.99
C PHE A 53 12.19 -18.55 15.52
N ALA A 54 13.19 -19.38 15.23
CA ALA A 54 13.56 -19.74 13.87
C ALA A 54 12.44 -20.50 13.14
N GLN A 55 11.80 -21.45 13.82
CA GLN A 55 10.63 -22.18 13.31
C GLN A 55 9.46 -21.24 13.03
N ALA A 56 9.07 -20.40 14.00
CA ALA A 56 8.01 -19.42 13.83
C ALA A 56 8.29 -18.47 12.65
N SER A 57 9.52 -17.96 12.56
CA SER A 57 9.95 -17.08 11.47
C SER A 57 9.94 -17.78 10.10
N ALA A 58 10.28 -19.06 10.04
CA ALA A 58 10.19 -19.84 8.81
C ALA A 58 8.73 -20.02 8.38
N ILE A 59 7.84 -20.36 9.31
CA ILE A 59 6.39 -20.50 9.05
C ILE A 59 5.79 -19.19 8.55
N LEU A 60 6.06 -18.08 9.25
CA LEU A 60 5.53 -16.78 8.88
C LEU A 60 6.02 -16.32 7.50
N ARG A 61 7.29 -16.57 7.15
CA ARG A 61 7.83 -16.27 5.81
C ARG A 61 7.21 -17.14 4.73
N ALA A 62 7.02 -18.44 4.98
CA ALA A 62 6.38 -19.34 4.03
C ALA A 62 4.90 -18.98 3.77
N ARG A 63 4.28 -18.24 4.69
CA ARG A 63 2.91 -17.73 4.60
C ARG A 63 2.81 -16.27 4.17
N ASP A 64 3.88 -15.68 3.64
CA ASP A 64 3.81 -14.34 3.09
C ASP A 64 3.21 -14.40 1.67
N LEU A 65 2.01 -13.84 1.52
CA LEU A 65 1.31 -13.76 0.23
C LEU A 65 1.80 -12.59 -0.62
N GLY A 66 2.80 -11.86 -0.13
CA GLY A 66 3.36 -10.70 -0.79
C GLY A 66 2.50 -9.45 -0.62
N TYR A 67 3.01 -8.38 -1.22
CA TYR A 67 2.35 -7.08 -1.25
C TYR A 67 2.55 -6.42 -2.61
N ILE A 68 1.64 -5.53 -2.95
CA ILE A 68 1.70 -4.71 -4.14
C ILE A 68 1.81 -3.26 -3.70
N VAL A 69 2.71 -2.53 -4.35
CA VAL A 69 2.87 -1.09 -4.16
C VAL A 69 2.53 -0.41 -5.47
N CYS A 70 1.62 0.56 -5.39
CA CYS A 70 1.24 1.40 -6.51
C CYS A 70 1.54 2.85 -6.14
N ASP A 71 2.42 3.49 -6.92
CA ASP A 71 2.59 4.94 -6.86
C ASP A 71 1.56 5.55 -7.83
N ILE A 72 0.58 6.27 -7.28
CA ILE A 72 -0.54 6.86 -8.03
C ILE A 72 -0.28 8.36 -8.18
N LYS A 73 -0.27 8.83 -9.42
CA LYS A 73 -0.05 10.25 -9.72
C LYS A 73 -1.37 11.00 -9.87
N PHE A 74 -1.50 12.10 -9.13
CA PHE A 74 -2.63 13.01 -9.21
C PHE A 74 -2.21 14.36 -9.80
N SER A 75 -3.01 14.88 -10.72
CA SER A 75 -2.86 16.22 -11.29
C SER A 75 -3.94 17.20 -10.83
N GLU A 76 -5.00 16.70 -10.20
CA GLU A 76 -6.15 17.49 -9.76
C GLU A 76 -6.51 17.13 -8.32
N ILE A 77 -6.77 18.16 -7.52
CA ILE A 77 -7.05 18.02 -6.09
C ILE A 77 -8.36 17.26 -5.82
N THR A 78 -9.34 17.39 -6.71
CA THR A 78 -10.65 16.72 -6.60
C THR A 78 -10.51 15.19 -6.62
N TYR A 79 -9.64 14.66 -7.49
CA TYR A 79 -9.36 13.22 -7.55
C TYR A 79 -8.56 12.74 -6.34
N LEU A 80 -7.60 13.54 -5.85
CA LEU A 80 -6.86 13.22 -4.64
C LEU A 80 -7.77 13.16 -3.41
N ASP A 81 -8.62 14.17 -3.20
CA ASP A 81 -9.56 14.25 -2.07
C ASP A 81 -10.61 13.13 -2.13
N ALA A 82 -11.09 12.79 -3.34
CA ALA A 82 -11.99 11.66 -3.53
C ALA A 82 -11.32 10.32 -3.18
N PHE A 83 -10.10 10.09 -3.67
CA PHE A 83 -9.32 8.90 -3.37
C PHE A 83 -9.07 8.75 -1.86
N TRP A 84 -8.66 9.83 -1.19
CA TRP A 84 -8.42 9.83 0.25
C TRP A 84 -9.69 9.55 1.06
N ARG A 85 -10.82 10.14 0.68
CA ARG A 85 -12.12 9.84 1.32
C ARG A 85 -12.51 8.37 1.17
N ASP A 86 -12.33 7.81 -0.03
CA ASP A 86 -12.66 6.41 -0.30
C ASP A 86 -11.73 5.45 0.46
N TYR A 87 -10.48 5.86 0.72
CA TYR A 87 -9.59 5.16 1.64
C TYR A 87 -10.13 5.20 3.08
N LEU A 88 -10.43 6.38 3.62
CA LEU A 88 -10.89 6.56 5.00
C LEU A 88 -12.22 5.84 5.30
N ASN A 89 -13.15 5.82 4.35
CA ASN A 89 -14.44 5.18 4.53
C ASN A 89 -14.44 3.66 4.19
N GLY A 90 -13.30 3.12 3.74
CA GLY A 90 -13.13 1.70 3.39
C GLY A 90 -13.63 1.32 2.00
N SER A 91 -14.21 2.24 1.23
CA SER A 91 -14.72 1.96 -0.12
C SER A 91 -13.60 1.56 -1.08
N LEU A 92 -12.40 2.13 -0.91
CA LEU A 92 -11.22 1.73 -1.66
C LEU A 92 -10.88 0.25 -1.43
N LEU A 93 -10.91 -0.22 -0.19
CA LEU A 93 -10.65 -1.63 0.13
C LEU A 93 -11.66 -2.55 -0.57
N GLU A 94 -12.95 -2.22 -0.52
CA GLU A 94 -14.00 -3.03 -1.15
C GLU A 94 -13.84 -3.09 -2.67
N ALA A 95 -13.54 -1.95 -3.32
CA ALA A 95 -13.26 -1.92 -4.75
C ALA A 95 -12.03 -2.76 -5.12
N LEU A 96 -10.99 -2.74 -4.28
CA LEU A 96 -9.76 -3.48 -4.53
C LEU A 96 -9.90 -4.99 -4.32
N LYS A 97 -10.83 -5.48 -3.49
CA LYS A 97 -11.06 -6.92 -3.32
C LYS A 97 -11.33 -7.63 -4.65
N GLY A 98 -12.16 -7.03 -5.52
CA GLY A 98 -12.49 -7.61 -6.83
C GLY A 98 -11.32 -7.67 -7.81
N VAL A 99 -10.33 -6.79 -7.63
CA VAL A 99 -9.15 -6.70 -8.51
C VAL A 99 -7.99 -7.54 -7.97
N PHE A 100 -7.77 -7.52 -6.66
CA PHE A 100 -6.62 -8.15 -6.02
C PHE A 100 -6.84 -9.60 -5.62
N ILE A 101 -8.08 -10.03 -5.31
CA ILE A 101 -8.39 -11.43 -5.03
C ILE A 101 -8.60 -12.17 -6.35
N THR A 102 -7.50 -12.46 -7.03
CA THR A 102 -7.49 -13.21 -8.29
C THR A 102 -7.77 -14.70 -8.05
N GLU A 103 -8.17 -15.40 -9.10
CA GLU A 103 -8.34 -16.86 -9.06
C GLU A 103 -7.02 -17.57 -8.72
N SER A 104 -5.88 -17.07 -9.19
CA SER A 104 -4.56 -17.60 -8.86
C SER A 104 -4.24 -17.45 -7.37
N LEU A 105 -4.59 -16.32 -6.76
CA LEU A 105 -4.41 -16.14 -5.31
C LEU A 105 -5.31 -17.10 -4.54
N LYS A 106 -6.58 -17.25 -4.93
CA LYS A 106 -7.51 -18.22 -4.32
C LYS A 106 -6.99 -19.65 -4.40
N GLN A 107 -6.44 -20.06 -5.54
CA GLN A 107 -5.85 -21.39 -5.71
C GLN A 107 -4.62 -21.60 -4.83
N ALA A 108 -3.76 -20.59 -4.70
CA ALA A 108 -2.57 -20.66 -3.86
C ALA A 108 -2.90 -20.77 -2.35
N VAL A 109 -3.95 -20.09 -1.89
CA VAL A 109 -4.38 -20.11 -0.48
C VAL A 109 -5.33 -21.27 -0.16
N GLY A 110 -5.91 -21.90 -1.18
CA GLY A 110 -6.87 -23.00 -1.04
C GLY A 110 -8.12 -22.56 -0.27
N ASN A 111 -8.45 -23.32 0.77
CA ASN A 111 -9.64 -23.08 1.60
C ASN A 111 -9.39 -22.13 2.79
N GLU A 112 -8.19 -21.57 2.91
CA GLU A 112 -7.88 -20.70 4.03
C GLU A 112 -8.44 -19.31 3.83
N ALA A 113 -9.06 -18.78 4.90
CA ALA A 113 -9.54 -17.42 4.90
C ALA A 113 -8.35 -16.44 4.86
N ILE A 114 -8.43 -15.49 3.92
CA ILE A 114 -7.49 -14.37 3.82
C ILE A 114 -8.23 -13.05 3.97
N LYS A 115 -7.49 -12.02 4.36
CA LYS A 115 -7.95 -10.63 4.38
C LYS A 115 -7.00 -9.77 3.53
N LEU A 116 -7.55 -8.72 2.92
CA LEU A 116 -6.75 -7.67 2.31
C LEU A 116 -6.59 -6.52 3.29
N LEU A 117 -5.36 -6.02 3.37
CA LEU A 117 -5.01 -4.79 4.05
C LEU A 117 -4.61 -3.76 3.01
N VAL A 118 -5.15 -2.56 3.14
CA VAL A 118 -4.86 -1.43 2.28
C VAL A 118 -4.29 -0.31 3.16
N ASN A 119 -3.16 0.24 2.75
CA ASN A 119 -2.50 1.33 3.46
C ASN A 119 -2.13 2.44 2.47
N VAL A 120 -2.54 3.66 2.79
CA VAL A 120 -2.14 4.88 2.09
C VAL A 120 -1.44 5.77 3.10
N GLU A 121 -0.28 6.31 2.72
CA GLU A 121 0.46 7.23 3.59
C GLU A 121 -0.27 8.59 3.69
N GLU A 122 -0.69 8.95 4.90
CA GLU A 122 -1.36 10.23 5.16
C GLU A 122 -0.47 11.43 4.78
N SER A 123 0.84 11.33 5.06
CA SER A 123 1.77 12.41 4.73
C SER A 123 1.90 12.65 3.22
N ASP A 124 1.69 11.62 2.39
CA ASP A 124 1.70 11.77 0.93
C ASP A 124 0.45 12.54 0.47
N TYR A 125 -0.71 12.23 1.06
CA TYR A 125 -1.95 12.97 0.83
C TYR A 125 -1.83 14.44 1.24
N GLU A 126 -1.37 14.73 2.47
CA GLU A 126 -1.28 16.12 2.97
C GLU A 126 -0.34 16.97 2.12
N LYS A 127 0.85 16.45 1.81
CA LYS A 127 1.83 17.13 0.95
C LYS A 127 1.29 17.30 -0.47
N GLY A 128 0.67 16.25 -1.01
CA GLY A 128 0.07 16.27 -2.34
C GLY A 128 -1.05 17.30 -2.45
N ARG A 129 -1.91 17.37 -1.44
CA ARG A 129 -3.01 18.33 -1.37
C ARG A 129 -2.50 19.77 -1.29
N ALA A 130 -1.54 20.05 -0.42
CA ALA A 130 -0.90 21.36 -0.31
C ALA A 130 -0.22 21.79 -1.63
N LEU A 131 0.37 20.84 -2.35
CA LEU A 131 0.99 21.08 -3.65
C LEU A 131 -0.04 21.36 -4.75
N LEU A 132 -1.09 20.54 -4.85
CA LEU A 132 -2.12 20.67 -5.89
C LEU A 132 -3.00 21.92 -5.70
N LEU A 133 -3.14 22.43 -4.47
CA LEU A 133 -3.78 23.74 -4.24
C LEU A 133 -3.09 24.88 -5.01
N LYS A 134 -1.79 24.79 -5.30
CA LYS A 134 -1.08 25.80 -6.08
C LYS A 134 -1.56 25.88 -7.53
N ASN A 135 -2.01 24.76 -8.10
CA ASN A 135 -2.58 24.75 -9.45
C ASN A 135 -3.86 25.59 -9.56
N LEU A 136 -4.64 25.68 -8.48
CA LEU A 136 -5.87 26.47 -8.46
C LEU A 136 -5.58 27.97 -8.48
N HIS A 137 -4.56 28.42 -7.73
CA HIS A 137 -4.17 29.83 -7.65
C HIS A 137 -3.43 30.33 -8.91
N GLU A 138 -2.87 29.43 -9.72
CA GLU A 138 -2.24 29.76 -11.01
C GLU A 138 -3.23 29.73 -12.20
N SER A 139 -4.49 29.35 -11.96
CA SER A 139 -5.55 29.26 -12.97
C SER A 139 -6.53 30.45 -12.95
N GLU A 140 -6.30 31.44 -12.07
CA GLU A 140 -7.00 32.73 -12.01
C GLU A 140 -6.15 33.85 -12.63
#